data_AF-A0A2E9IR43-F1
#
_entry.id   AF-A0A2E9IR43-F1
#
_cell.length_a   1.000
_cell.length_b   1.000
_cell.length_c   1.000
_cell.angle_alpha   90.00
_cell.angle_beta   90.00
_cell.angle_gamma   90.00
#
_symmetry.space_group_name_H-M   'P 1'
#
loop_
_entity.id
_entity.type
_entity.pdbx_description
1 polymer ?
#
loop_
_entity_poly.entity_id
_entity_poly.type
_entity_poly.pdbx_seq_one_letter_code
_entity_poly.pdbx_strand_id
1 'polypeptide(L)'
;MAKKKSKSRSVKTAETSSRVVEGLRLVVADSYALLAQTHICHWNVRGPSFFALHAAFEEQYTELFAAIDEVAERIRALGALAPGGLGNLAKLAGTPEIAEDSNADDMVKHLLTVNQKLVDDMKATRDAAGDAGDDQTEDLMIARIQVHEKTIWMLNSYLA
;
A
#
# COMPACT_ATOMS: atom_id res chain seq x y z
N MET A 1 -42.49 -7.74 -33.44
CA MET A 1 -41.58 -8.26 -32.41
C MET A 1 -40.66 -7.13 -31.93
N ALA A 2 -40.90 -6.60 -30.74
CA ALA A 2 -40.15 -5.46 -30.20
C ALA A 2 -38.83 -5.94 -29.56
N LYS A 3 -37.69 -5.40 -30.03
CA LYS A 3 -36.37 -5.61 -29.42
C LYS A 3 -36.29 -4.86 -28.08
N LYS A 4 -36.27 -5.58 -26.95
CA LYS A 4 -35.93 -5.02 -25.63
C LYS A 4 -34.46 -4.58 -25.63
N LYS A 5 -34.21 -3.29 -25.43
CA LYS A 5 -32.87 -2.73 -25.17
C LYS A 5 -32.42 -3.18 -23.78
N SER A 6 -31.38 -4.00 -23.72
CA SER A 6 -30.60 -4.25 -22.50
C SER A 6 -29.76 -3.00 -22.21
N LYS A 7 -30.27 -2.11 -21.36
CA LYS A 7 -29.52 -0.99 -20.77
C LYS A 7 -29.54 -1.18 -19.26
N SER A 8 -28.54 -1.88 -18.71
CA SER A 8 -28.27 -1.86 -17.26
C SER A 8 -26.90 -2.41 -16.84
N ARG A 9 -26.16 -3.12 -17.70
CA ARG A 9 -24.92 -3.80 -17.29
C ARG A 9 -23.60 -3.12 -17.71
N SER A 10 -23.58 -2.14 -18.62
CA SER A 10 -22.30 -1.61 -19.15
C SER A 10 -21.76 -0.37 -18.43
N VAL A 11 -22.60 0.39 -17.72
CA VAL A 11 -22.18 1.65 -17.06
C VAL A 11 -21.59 1.38 -15.69
N LYS A 12 -22.21 0.49 -14.89
CA LYS A 12 -21.70 0.10 -13.56
C LYS A 12 -20.32 -0.54 -13.63
N THR A 13 -20.07 -1.44 -14.58
CA THR A 13 -18.80 -2.17 -14.69
C THR A 13 -17.62 -1.26 -15.06
N ALA A 14 -17.86 -0.22 -15.86
CA ALA A 14 -16.82 0.75 -16.23
C ALA A 14 -16.43 1.67 -15.07
N GLU A 15 -17.41 2.15 -14.30
CA GLU A 15 -17.13 2.95 -13.09
C GLU A 15 -16.51 2.12 -11.96
N THR A 16 -16.99 0.89 -11.71
CA THR A 16 -16.40 0.05 -10.67
C THR A 16 -14.98 -0.40 -11.02
N SER A 17 -14.70 -0.74 -12.30
CA SER A 17 -13.34 -1.03 -12.77
C SER A 17 -12.40 0.18 -12.59
N SER A 18 -12.91 1.42 -12.71
CA SER A 18 -12.12 2.62 -12.45
C SER A 18 -11.73 2.75 -10.97
N ARG A 19 -12.65 2.46 -10.04
CA ARG A 19 -12.38 2.54 -8.58
C ARG A 19 -11.33 1.52 -8.12
N VAL A 20 -11.37 0.30 -8.66
CA VAL A 20 -10.35 -0.74 -8.37
C VAL A 20 -8.98 -0.28 -8.85
N VAL A 21 -8.90 0.23 -10.08
CA VAL A 21 -7.64 0.74 -10.65
C VAL A 21 -7.13 1.95 -9.86
N GLU A 22 -7.99 2.89 -9.48
CA GLU A 22 -7.61 4.05 -8.67
C GLU A 22 -7.09 3.63 -7.29
N GLY A 23 -7.75 2.68 -6.63
CA GLY A 23 -7.30 2.10 -5.36
C GLY A 23 -5.93 1.44 -5.48
N LEU A 24 -5.74 0.56 -6.47
CA LEU A 24 -4.45 -0.06 -6.73
C LEU A 24 -3.33 0.95 -7.02
N ARG A 25 -3.64 2.02 -7.78
CA ARG A 25 -2.69 3.09 -8.06
C ARG A 25 -2.26 3.82 -6.78
N LEU A 26 -3.20 4.06 -5.86
CA LEU A 26 -2.91 4.63 -4.55
C LEU A 26 -2.05 3.68 -3.71
N VAL A 27 -2.41 2.38 -3.65
CA VAL A 27 -1.64 1.36 -2.94
C VAL A 27 -0.19 1.28 -3.43
N VAL A 28 0.07 1.36 -4.74
CA VAL A 28 1.45 1.45 -5.27
C VAL A 28 2.18 2.67 -4.74
N ALA A 29 1.55 3.85 -4.76
CA ALA A 29 2.16 5.09 -4.29
C ALA A 29 2.45 5.06 -2.79
N ASP A 30 1.49 4.60 -1.98
CA ASP A 30 1.66 4.48 -0.53
C ASP A 30 2.71 3.45 -0.15
N SER A 31 2.81 2.35 -0.90
CA SER A 31 3.83 1.33 -0.69
C SER A 31 5.23 1.88 -1.01
N TYR A 32 5.38 2.67 -2.08
CA TYR A 32 6.62 3.41 -2.37
C TYR A 32 6.94 4.47 -1.30
N ALA A 33 5.95 5.17 -0.78
CA ALA A 33 6.15 6.13 0.30
C ALA A 33 6.65 5.40 1.55
N LEU A 34 5.99 4.32 1.97
CA LEU A 34 6.42 3.49 3.09
C LEU A 34 7.84 2.94 2.88
N LEU A 35 8.15 2.41 1.69
CA LEU A 35 9.49 1.95 1.31
C LEU A 35 10.54 3.04 1.56
N ALA A 36 10.29 4.26 1.08
CA ALA A 36 11.21 5.39 1.25
C ALA A 36 11.35 5.80 2.72
N GLN A 37 10.24 5.86 3.48
CA GLN A 37 10.27 6.16 4.91
C GLN A 37 11.04 5.09 5.70
N THR A 38 10.87 3.81 5.36
CA THR A 38 11.60 2.70 5.97
C THR A 38 13.11 2.80 5.69
N HIS A 39 13.53 3.26 4.52
CA HIS A 39 14.95 3.53 4.24
C HIS A 39 15.52 4.66 5.10
N ILE A 40 14.78 5.76 5.28
CA ILE A 40 15.20 6.86 6.18
C ILE A 40 15.43 6.31 7.59
N CYS A 41 14.52 5.47 8.09
CA CYS A 41 14.65 4.84 9.40
C CYS A 41 15.81 3.84 9.46
N HIS A 42 15.97 2.98 8.45
CA HIS A 42 17.04 1.98 8.36
C HIS A 42 18.43 2.62 8.40
N TRP A 43 18.65 3.69 7.64
CA TRP A 43 19.96 4.35 7.60
C TRP A 43 20.28 5.12 8.87
N ASN A 44 19.27 5.72 9.52
CA ASN A 44 19.49 6.71 10.57
C ASN A 44 19.17 6.23 11.99
N VAL A 45 18.61 5.03 12.17
CA VAL A 45 18.35 4.48 13.51
C VAL A 45 19.63 4.38 14.33
N ARG A 46 19.54 4.70 15.61
CA ARG A 46 20.66 4.74 16.57
C ARG A 46 20.20 4.24 17.93
N GLY A 47 21.16 3.95 18.81
CA GLY A 47 20.90 3.60 20.21
C GLY A 47 20.84 2.09 20.47
N PRO A 48 20.36 1.69 21.67
CA PRO A 48 20.45 0.30 22.14
C PRO A 48 19.75 -0.73 21.24
N SER A 49 18.69 -0.32 20.53
CA SER A 49 17.93 -1.17 19.62
C SER A 49 18.46 -1.20 18.19
N PHE A 50 19.61 -0.58 17.90
CA PHE A 50 20.14 -0.38 16.55
C PHE A 50 20.09 -1.65 15.70
N PHE A 51 20.73 -2.73 16.13
CA PHE A 51 20.83 -3.95 15.30
C PHE A 51 19.47 -4.59 15.01
N ALA A 52 18.56 -4.60 15.97
CA ALA A 52 17.24 -5.19 15.80
C ALA A 52 16.36 -4.36 14.85
N LEU A 53 16.31 -3.04 15.06
CA LEU A 53 15.51 -2.15 14.22
C LEU A 53 16.10 -2.02 12.81
N HIS A 54 17.42 -1.91 12.69
CA HIS A 54 18.09 -1.83 11.39
C HIS A 54 17.77 -3.05 10.52
N ALA A 55 17.84 -4.26 11.10
CA ALA A 55 17.46 -5.50 10.41
C ALA A 55 15.95 -5.58 10.10
N ALA A 56 15.09 -5.18 11.05
CA ALA A 56 13.64 -5.19 10.84
C ALA A 56 13.20 -4.23 9.72
N PHE A 57 13.81 -3.04 9.64
CA PHE A 57 13.54 -2.10 8.57
C PHE A 57 14.03 -2.62 7.21
N GLU A 58 15.15 -3.35 7.17
CA GLU A 58 15.63 -4.02 5.96
C GLU A 58 14.69 -5.11 5.45
N GLU A 59 14.23 -5.97 6.35
CA GLU A 59 13.25 -7.00 6.03
C GLU A 59 11.99 -6.36 5.42
N GLN A 60 11.49 -5.28 6.03
CA GLN A 60 10.28 -4.61 5.57
C GLN A 60 10.47 -3.95 4.20
N TYR A 61 11.55 -3.19 3.96
CA TYR A 61 11.71 -2.55 2.65
C TYR A 61 11.94 -3.57 1.53
N THR A 62 12.56 -4.71 1.84
CA THR A 62 12.84 -5.76 0.85
C THR A 62 11.53 -6.43 0.42
N GLU A 63 10.67 -6.73 1.39
CA GLU A 63 9.33 -7.28 1.16
C GLU A 63 8.47 -6.30 0.34
N LEU A 64 8.45 -5.03 0.73
CA LEU A 64 7.73 -3.97 0.03
C LEU A 64 8.15 -3.84 -1.43
N PHE A 65 9.45 -3.95 -1.72
CA PHE A 65 9.95 -3.80 -3.08
C PHE A 65 9.35 -4.85 -4.03
N ALA A 66 9.23 -6.11 -3.57
CA ALA A 66 8.57 -7.16 -4.35
C ALA A 66 7.05 -6.94 -4.45
N ALA A 67 6.42 -6.53 -3.35
CA ALA A 67 4.98 -6.28 -3.28
C ALA A 67 4.51 -5.17 -4.24
N ILE A 68 5.29 -4.10 -4.35
CA ILE A 68 5.00 -2.96 -5.22
C ILE A 68 4.85 -3.42 -6.67
N ASP A 69 5.74 -4.31 -7.14
CA ASP A 69 5.70 -4.83 -8.50
C ASP A 69 4.44 -5.65 -8.74
N GLU A 70 4.10 -6.57 -7.83
CA GLU A 70 2.89 -7.39 -7.92
C GLU A 70 1.60 -6.54 -8.03
N VAL A 71 1.49 -5.49 -7.22
CA VAL A 71 0.34 -4.57 -7.27
C VAL A 71 0.36 -3.75 -8.57
N ALA A 72 1.51 -3.26 -9.00
CA ALA A 72 1.65 -2.48 -10.23
C ALA A 72 1.32 -3.31 -11.48
N GLU A 73 1.77 -4.56 -11.53
CA GLU A 73 1.47 -5.49 -12.60
C GLU A 73 -0.01 -5.91 -12.60
N ARG A 74 -0.67 -5.96 -11.42
CA ARG A 74 -2.13 -6.14 -11.36
C ARG A 74 -2.87 -5.01 -12.07
N ILE A 75 -2.43 -3.76 -11.91
CA ILE A 75 -3.00 -2.61 -12.65
C ILE A 75 -2.85 -2.82 -14.17
N ARG A 76 -1.69 -3.31 -14.62
CA ARG A 76 -1.43 -3.61 -16.03
C ARG A 76 -2.31 -4.76 -16.55
N ALA A 77 -2.53 -5.80 -15.75
CA ALA A 77 -3.41 -6.91 -16.07
C ALA A 77 -4.87 -6.46 -16.25
N LEU A 78 -5.31 -5.43 -15.54
CA LEU A 78 -6.61 -4.77 -15.70
C LEU A 78 -6.66 -3.80 -16.91
N GLY A 79 -5.58 -3.68 -17.68
CA GLY A 79 -5.50 -2.83 -18.88
C GLY A 79 -5.18 -1.35 -18.60
N ALA A 80 -5.02 -0.96 -17.33
CA ALA A 80 -4.71 0.42 -16.94
C ALA A 80 -3.19 0.62 -16.75
N LEU A 81 -2.70 1.85 -16.91
CA LEU A 81 -1.27 2.14 -16.71
C LEU A 81 -0.95 2.22 -15.21
N ALA A 82 0.15 1.59 -14.79
CA ALA A 82 0.68 1.75 -13.44
C ALA A 82 1.19 3.19 -13.22
N PRO A 83 1.09 3.75 -12.01
CA PRO A 83 1.66 5.05 -11.71
C PRO A 83 3.19 4.93 -11.58
N GLY A 84 3.91 6.02 -11.81
CA GLY A 84 5.36 6.06 -11.66
C GLY A 84 5.89 7.48 -11.52
N GLY A 85 7.21 7.59 -11.34
CA GLY A 85 7.91 8.85 -11.10
C GLY A 85 7.77 9.32 -9.65
N LEU A 86 8.89 9.59 -8.99
CA LEU A 86 8.93 9.87 -7.54
C LEU A 86 8.01 11.01 -7.12
N GLY A 87 8.02 12.15 -7.84
CA GLY A 87 7.17 13.30 -7.49
C GLY A 87 5.67 13.02 -7.66
N ASN A 88 5.29 12.19 -8.63
CA ASN A 88 3.89 11.79 -8.82
C ASN A 88 3.45 10.78 -7.76
N LEU A 89 4.30 9.80 -7.44
CA LEU A 89 4.04 8.83 -6.37
C LEU A 89 3.92 9.53 -5.00
N ALA A 90 4.85 10.43 -4.68
CA ALA A 90 4.81 11.22 -3.45
C ALA A 90 3.52 12.05 -3.33
N LYS A 91 3.11 12.72 -4.42
CA LYS A 91 1.86 13.48 -4.46
C LYS A 91 0.63 12.59 -4.27
N LEU A 92 0.62 11.40 -4.85
CA LEU A 92 -0.52 10.48 -4.78
C LEU A 92 -0.64 9.86 -3.39
N ALA A 93 0.47 9.46 -2.76
CA ALA A 93 0.50 8.90 -1.42
C ALA A 93 0.11 9.94 -0.34
N GLY A 94 0.64 11.16 -0.47
CA GLY A 94 0.40 12.24 0.50
C GLY A 94 0.97 11.97 1.90
N THR A 95 1.86 10.98 2.02
CA THR A 95 2.50 10.60 3.29
C THR A 95 3.55 11.65 3.71
N PRO A 96 3.47 12.19 4.94
CA PRO A 96 4.51 13.07 5.46
C PRO A 96 5.85 12.35 5.61
N GLU A 97 6.96 13.09 5.48
CA GLU A 97 8.30 12.56 5.69
C GLU A 97 8.73 12.68 7.15
N ILE A 98 9.40 11.65 7.67
CA ILE A 98 10.06 11.70 8.98
C ILE A 98 11.39 12.47 8.88
N ALA A 99 11.74 13.21 9.93
CA ALA A 99 13.03 13.89 10.02
C ALA A 99 14.19 12.89 10.16
N GLU A 100 15.29 13.15 9.44
CA GLU A 100 16.47 12.26 9.39
C GLU A 100 17.15 12.04 10.75
N ASP A 101 16.97 12.95 11.71
CA ASP A 101 17.55 12.91 13.05
C ASP A 101 16.59 12.40 14.13
N SER A 102 15.43 11.87 13.74
CA SER A 102 14.44 11.29 14.67
C SER A 102 15.03 10.15 15.51
N ASN A 103 14.52 9.98 16.74
CA ASN A 103 14.91 8.85 17.58
C ASN A 103 14.17 7.56 17.17
N ALA A 104 14.60 6.42 17.72
CA ALA A 104 14.07 5.10 17.39
C ALA A 104 12.55 4.98 17.63
N ASP A 105 12.04 5.51 18.75
CA ASP A 105 10.62 5.42 19.08
C ASP A 105 9.77 6.21 18.08
N ASP A 106 10.24 7.40 17.68
CA ASP A 106 9.54 8.23 16.69
C ASP A 106 9.59 7.61 15.29
N MET A 107 10.70 6.96 14.91
CA MET A 107 10.78 6.16 13.69
C MET A 107 9.74 5.02 13.68
N VAL A 108 9.66 4.26 14.77
CA VAL A 108 8.70 3.15 14.89
C VAL A 108 7.26 3.65 14.88
N LYS A 109 6.94 4.74 15.60
CA LYS A 109 5.60 5.37 15.58
C LYS A 109 5.22 5.89 14.19
N HIS A 110 6.17 6.46 13.46
CA HIS A 110 5.94 6.93 12.10
C HIS A 110 5.62 5.77 11.17
N LEU A 111 6.48 4.75 11.12
CA LEU A 111 6.25 3.57 10.28
C LEU A 111 4.96 2.83 10.66
N LEU A 112 4.61 2.79 11.95
CA LEU A 112 3.32 2.27 12.41
C LEU A 112 2.14 3.04 11.79
N THR A 113 2.18 4.36 11.84
CA THR A 113 1.12 5.23 11.30
C THR A 113 1.00 5.07 9.77
N VAL A 114 2.13 5.01 9.06
CA VAL A 114 2.14 4.85 7.60
C VAL A 114 1.65 3.45 7.20
N ASN A 115 2.01 2.39 7.92
CA ASN A 115 1.43 1.05 7.70
C ASN A 115 -0.09 1.06 7.92
N GLN A 116 -0.58 1.73 8.97
CA GLN A 116 -2.01 1.76 9.28
C GLN A 116 -2.80 2.47 8.18
N LYS A 117 -2.30 3.60 7.67
CA LYS A 117 -2.87 4.29 6.50
C LYS A 117 -2.94 3.34 5.30
N LEU A 118 -1.83 2.68 4.98
CA LEU A 118 -1.75 1.76 3.84
C LEU A 118 -2.75 0.60 3.98
N VAL A 119 -2.92 0.05 5.19
CA VAL A 119 -3.93 -0.99 5.46
C VAL A 119 -5.34 -0.47 5.19
N ASP A 120 -5.66 0.76 5.58
CA ASP A 120 -6.98 1.35 5.34
C ASP A 120 -7.25 1.55 3.84
N ASP A 121 -6.24 2.01 3.09
CA ASP A 121 -6.31 2.16 1.63
C ASP A 121 -6.42 0.81 0.90
N MET A 122 -5.72 -0.22 1.39
CA MET A 122 -5.86 -1.60 0.90
C MET A 122 -7.23 -2.18 1.20
N LYS A 123 -7.81 -1.92 2.39
CA LYS A 123 -9.16 -2.38 2.75
C LYS A 123 -10.21 -1.74 1.84
N ALA A 124 -10.11 -0.43 1.59
CA ALA A 124 -10.97 0.26 0.63
C ALA A 124 -10.83 -0.31 -0.79
N THR A 125 -9.60 -0.65 -1.23
CA THR A 125 -9.33 -1.24 -2.54
C THR A 125 -9.88 -2.67 -2.65
N ARG A 126 -9.72 -3.48 -1.59
CA ARG A 126 -10.31 -4.83 -1.47
C ARG A 126 -11.82 -4.77 -1.61
N ASP A 127 -12.48 -3.89 -0.86
CA ASP A 127 -13.94 -3.78 -0.88
C ASP A 127 -14.44 -3.31 -2.26
N ALA A 128 -13.72 -2.39 -2.91
CA ALA A 128 -14.02 -2.00 -4.29
C ALA A 128 -13.86 -3.14 -5.30
N ALA A 129 -12.88 -4.03 -5.10
CA ALA A 129 -12.67 -5.21 -5.91
C ALA A 129 -13.79 -6.25 -5.71
N GLY A 130 -14.20 -6.50 -4.46
CA GLY A 130 -15.34 -7.36 -4.15
C GLY A 130 -16.65 -6.84 -4.77
N ASP A 131 -16.91 -5.53 -4.69
CA ASP A 131 -18.06 -4.87 -5.35
C ASP A 131 -18.03 -5.02 -6.89
N ALA A 132 -16.83 -5.17 -7.48
CA ALA A 132 -16.62 -5.35 -8.91
C ALA A 132 -16.74 -6.82 -9.36
N GLY A 133 -16.69 -7.77 -8.41
CA GLY A 133 -16.45 -9.19 -8.71
C GLY A 133 -15.05 -9.45 -9.27
N ASP A 134 -14.06 -8.67 -8.82
CA ASP A 134 -12.63 -8.87 -9.14
C ASP A 134 -11.96 -9.66 -8.01
N ASP A 135 -12.24 -10.96 -7.97
CA ASP A 135 -11.77 -11.87 -6.92
C ASP A 135 -10.23 -11.89 -6.82
N GLN A 136 -9.50 -11.70 -7.93
CA GLN A 136 -8.04 -11.73 -7.92
C GLN A 136 -7.44 -10.48 -7.29
N THR A 137 -8.02 -9.31 -7.52
CA THR A 137 -7.58 -8.09 -6.82
C THR A 137 -7.98 -8.14 -5.35
N GLU A 138 -9.17 -8.67 -5.04
CA GLU A 138 -9.61 -8.84 -3.65
C GLU A 138 -8.65 -9.74 -2.87
N ASP A 139 -8.29 -10.91 -3.41
CA ASP A 139 -7.34 -11.85 -2.83
C ASP A 139 -5.95 -11.22 -2.63
N LEU A 140 -5.44 -10.52 -3.65
CA LEU A 140 -4.18 -9.78 -3.55
C LEU A 140 -4.20 -8.79 -2.39
N MET A 141 -5.26 -7.98 -2.27
CA MET A 141 -5.36 -7.00 -1.18
C MET A 141 -5.47 -7.67 0.19
N ILE A 142 -6.18 -8.80 0.31
CA ILE A 142 -6.22 -9.59 1.55
C ILE A 142 -4.82 -10.04 1.97
N ALA A 143 -4.05 -10.61 1.03
CA ALA A 143 -2.70 -11.07 1.29
C ALA A 143 -1.79 -9.90 1.75
N ARG A 144 -1.89 -8.74 1.08
CA ARG A 144 -1.13 -7.55 1.46
C ARG A 144 -1.52 -7.02 2.84
N ILE A 145 -2.81 -6.94 3.15
CA ILE A 145 -3.32 -6.50 4.46
C ILE A 145 -2.74 -7.36 5.58
N GLN A 146 -2.69 -8.69 5.43
CA GLN A 146 -2.17 -9.59 6.45
C GLN A 146 -0.69 -9.32 6.78
N VAL A 147 0.13 -9.03 5.76
CA VAL A 147 1.54 -8.67 5.96
C VAL A 147 1.64 -7.40 6.80
N HIS A 148 0.89 -6.36 6.44
CA HIS A 148 0.94 -5.08 7.15
C HIS A 148 0.35 -5.15 8.55
N GLU A 149 -0.74 -5.90 8.78
CA GLU A 149 -1.32 -6.10 10.12
C GLU A 149 -0.33 -6.84 11.05
N LYS A 150 0.44 -7.80 10.53
CA LYS A 150 1.53 -8.44 11.28
C LYS A 150 2.64 -7.44 11.62
N THR A 151 3.06 -6.61 10.66
CA THR A 151 4.06 -5.56 10.89
C THR A 151 3.58 -4.55 11.94
N ILE A 152 2.33 -4.11 11.86
CA ILE A 152 1.68 -3.22 12.84
C ILE A 152 1.72 -3.82 14.25
N TRP A 153 1.41 -5.12 14.39
CA TRP A 153 1.53 -5.79 15.68
C TRP A 153 2.97 -5.78 16.22
N MET A 154 3.96 -6.06 15.39
CA MET A 154 5.37 -6.04 15.79
C MET A 154 5.84 -4.64 16.23
N LEU A 155 5.48 -3.60 15.46
CA LEU A 155 5.82 -2.20 15.80
C LEU A 155 5.14 -1.74 17.08
N ASN A 156 3.85 -2.09 17.27
CA ASN A 156 3.16 -1.83 18.54
C ASN A 156 3.83 -2.56 19.71
N SER A 157 4.28 -3.80 19.50
CA SER A 157 4.93 -4.59 20.55
C SER A 157 6.29 -4.00 20.95
N TYR A 158 6.98 -3.31 20.04
CA TYR A 158 8.20 -2.57 20.36
C TYR A 158 7.92 -1.34 21.25
N LEU A 159 6.80 -0.66 21.02
CA LEU A 159 6.42 0.58 21.71
C LEU A 159 5.70 0.36 23.06
N ALA A 160 5.41 -0.89 23.42
CA ALA A 160 4.58 -1.25 24.57
C ALA A 160 5.32 -1.20 25.93
#